data_AF-A0A2N0PIE6-F1
#
_entry.id   AF-A0A2N0PIE6-F1
#
_cell.length_a   1.000
_cell.length_b   1.000
_cell.length_c   1.000
_cell.angle_alpha   90.00
_cell.angle_beta   90.00
_cell.angle_gamma   90.00
#
_symmetry.space_group_name_H-M   'P 1'
#
loop_
_entity.id
_entity.type
_entity.pdbx_description
1 polymer ?
#
loop_
_entity_poly.entity_id
_entity_poly.type
_entity_poly.pdbx_seq_one_letter_code
_entity_poly.pdbx_strand_id
1 'polypeptide(L)'
;MKLIIFIIVLFLTFFKTFAFKSFDNCYDHGSIFESVRFIVEGLVELKLVQPDKTQVPCCLQQGVMIIKDYMIYKDDGSKDPLFTFVGDRTWVNGYDRSNILHKIYCNNNSFNCDSLYEGDYEYTRLDSYDTSKLTRGDEIIVSLTTYSHCYYSSETICLGSCNPVFHIPYFPPINSSLSD
;
A
#
# COMPACT_ATOMS: atom_id res chain seq x y z
N MET A 1 33.92 3.72 25.61
CA MET A 1 32.65 3.30 26.24
C MET A 1 31.45 4.17 25.83
N LYS A 2 31.53 5.52 25.89
CA LYS A 2 30.43 6.42 25.47
C LYS A 2 29.98 6.24 24.01
N LEU A 3 30.92 6.04 23.08
CA LEU A 3 30.61 5.84 21.65
C LEU A 3 29.88 4.50 21.40
N ILE A 4 30.29 3.43 22.09
CA ILE A 4 29.66 2.10 21.96
C ILE A 4 28.23 2.14 22.51
N ILE A 5 28.01 2.80 23.65
CA ILE A 5 26.65 2.98 24.20
C ILE A 5 25.81 3.83 23.26
N PHE A 6 26.36 4.89 22.67
CA PHE A 6 25.64 5.72 21.69
C PHE A 6 25.27 4.92 20.44
N ILE A 7 26.21 4.13 19.88
CA ILE A 7 25.94 3.23 18.75
C ILE A 7 24.88 2.20 19.13
N ILE A 8 24.97 1.54 20.28
CA ILE A 8 23.98 0.55 20.72
C ILE A 8 22.60 1.19 20.89
N VAL A 9 22.51 2.36 21.52
CA VAL A 9 21.23 3.09 21.69
C VAL A 9 20.68 3.51 20.32
N LEU A 10 21.52 4.04 19.43
CA LEU A 10 21.12 4.42 18.07
C LEU A 10 20.63 3.19 17.29
N PHE A 11 21.38 2.08 17.34
CA PHE A 11 21.08 0.82 16.65
C PHE A 11 19.80 0.17 17.19
N LEU A 12 19.57 0.19 18.51
CA LEU A 12 18.33 -0.28 19.15
C LEU A 12 17.13 0.64 18.84
N THR A 13 17.35 1.95 18.71
CA THR A 13 16.32 2.90 18.29
C THR A 13 15.94 2.65 16.84
N PHE A 14 16.94 2.40 15.97
CA PHE A 14 16.70 2.00 14.58
C PHE A 14 16.00 0.64 14.48
N PHE A 15 16.34 -0.37 15.27
CA PHE A 15 15.66 -1.67 15.25
C PHE A 15 14.16 -1.61 15.61
N LYS A 16 13.77 -0.75 16.56
CA LYS A 16 12.33 -0.50 16.83
C LYS A 16 11.59 0.06 15.61
N THR A 17 12.33 0.67 14.68
CA THR A 17 11.79 1.19 13.42
C THR A 17 11.52 0.10 12.37
N PHE A 18 12.09 -1.11 12.50
CA PHE A 18 12.09 -2.16 11.46
C PHE A 18 11.25 -3.41 11.74
N ALA A 19 10.81 -3.64 12.98
CA ALA A 19 10.02 -4.82 13.29
C ALA A 19 8.64 -4.74 12.63
N PHE A 20 8.38 -5.69 11.73
CA PHE A 20 7.18 -5.77 10.93
C PHE A 20 6.89 -7.22 10.60
N LYS A 21 5.62 -7.58 10.69
CA LYS A 21 5.15 -8.90 10.39
C LYS A 21 3.87 -8.80 9.56
N SER A 22 3.75 -9.64 8.55
CA SER A 22 2.52 -9.74 7.76
C SER A 22 2.09 -11.20 7.64
N PHE A 23 0.79 -11.40 7.41
CA PHE A 23 0.20 -12.70 7.11
C PHE A 23 -0.43 -12.64 5.73
N ASP A 24 -0.20 -13.67 4.92
CA ASP A 24 -0.76 -13.78 3.56
C ASP A 24 -2.24 -14.21 3.62
N ASN A 25 -3.10 -13.35 4.19
CA ASN A 25 -4.55 -13.51 4.18
C ASN A 25 -5.21 -12.40 3.36
N CYS A 26 -5.18 -12.58 2.04
CA CYS A 26 -5.76 -11.59 1.12
C CYS A 26 -7.30 -11.61 1.13
N TYR A 27 -7.91 -12.75 1.40
CA TYR A 27 -9.36 -12.93 1.27
C TYR A 27 -10.15 -12.31 2.42
N ASP A 28 -9.70 -12.51 3.67
CA ASP A 28 -10.47 -12.05 4.84
C ASP A 28 -10.02 -10.67 5.34
N HIS A 29 -8.78 -10.27 5.05
CA HIS A 29 -8.14 -9.10 5.64
C HIS A 29 -7.35 -8.25 4.65
N GLY A 30 -7.31 -8.65 3.39
CA GLY A 30 -6.50 -8.01 2.37
C GLY A 30 -7.24 -6.93 1.59
N SER A 31 -6.46 -5.99 1.06
CA SER A 31 -6.93 -5.06 0.04
C SER A 31 -7.08 -5.79 -1.28
N ILE A 32 -8.29 -5.78 -1.82
CA ILE A 32 -8.57 -6.32 -3.15
C ILE A 32 -8.36 -5.21 -4.17
N PHE A 33 -7.66 -5.53 -5.24
CA PHE A 33 -7.52 -4.61 -6.35
C PHE A 33 -8.84 -4.47 -7.11
N GLU A 34 -9.26 -3.23 -7.38
CA GLU A 34 -10.45 -2.96 -8.17
C GLU A 34 -10.12 -2.77 -9.65
N SER A 35 -9.23 -1.82 -9.94
CA SER A 35 -8.86 -1.48 -11.31
C SER A 35 -7.56 -0.68 -11.37
N VAL A 36 -6.91 -0.77 -12.53
CA VAL A 36 -5.92 0.23 -12.97
C VAL A 36 -6.38 0.79 -14.31
N ARG A 37 -6.33 2.11 -14.44
CA ARG A 37 -6.79 2.81 -15.63
C ARG A 37 -5.76 3.86 -16.01
N PHE A 38 -5.35 3.86 -17.28
CA PHE A 38 -4.60 4.98 -17.84
C PHE A 38 -5.61 6.10 -18.12
N ILE A 39 -5.55 7.19 -17.35
CA ILE A 39 -6.54 8.27 -17.43
C ILE A 39 -6.24 9.18 -18.61
N VAL A 40 -4.97 9.52 -18.77
CA VAL A 40 -4.38 10.22 -19.92
C VAL A 40 -2.98 9.68 -20.13
N GLU A 41 -2.34 10.07 -21.24
CA GLU A 41 -0.94 9.76 -21.44
C GLU A 41 -0.08 10.27 -20.27
N GLY A 42 0.62 9.35 -19.61
CA GLY A 42 1.53 9.65 -18.50
C GLY A 42 0.87 9.73 -17.13
N LEU A 43 -0.44 9.45 -17.01
CA LEU A 43 -1.15 9.41 -15.73
C LEU A 43 -1.95 8.11 -15.57
N VAL A 44 -1.66 7.37 -14.51
CA VAL A 44 -2.33 6.12 -14.17
C VAL A 44 -3.10 6.27 -12.86
N GLU A 45 -4.29 5.69 -12.82
CA GLU A 45 -5.13 5.57 -11.64
C GLU A 45 -5.08 4.12 -11.14
N LEU A 46 -4.77 3.97 -9.85
CA LEU A 46 -4.88 2.73 -9.11
C LEU A 46 -6.08 2.85 -8.16
N LYS A 47 -7.03 1.91 -8.25
CA LYS A 47 -8.16 1.82 -7.34
C LYS A 47 -8.15 0.47 -6.63
N LEU A 48 -8.28 0.51 -5.30
CA LEU A 48 -8.26 -0.65 -4.43
C LEU A 48 -9.51 -0.65 -3.53
N VAL A 49 -10.24 -1.77 -3.48
CA VAL A 49 -11.33 -2.03 -2.54
C VAL A 49 -10.77 -2.71 -1.30
N GLN A 50 -11.25 -2.31 -0.13
CA GLN A 50 -10.60 -2.64 1.13
C GLN A 50 -11.45 -3.60 1.95
N PRO A 51 -10.86 -4.33 2.91
CA PRO A 51 -11.67 -5.09 3.84
C PRO A 51 -12.48 -4.11 4.70
N ASP A 52 -13.72 -4.47 4.99
CA ASP A 52 -14.55 -3.73 5.94
C ASP A 52 -13.90 -3.72 7.32
N LYS A 53 -14.20 -2.69 8.11
CA LYS A 53 -13.85 -2.70 9.53
C LYS A 53 -14.41 -3.97 10.18
N THR A 54 -13.60 -4.63 11.00
CA THR A 54 -14.02 -5.86 11.72
C THR A 54 -13.79 -5.73 13.21
N GLN A 55 -14.56 -6.47 14.01
CA GLN A 55 -14.48 -6.44 15.48
C GLN A 55 -14.08 -7.80 16.08
N VAL A 56 -13.13 -8.53 15.49
CA VAL A 56 -12.80 -9.88 16.00
C VAL A 56 -11.29 -10.12 16.14
N PRO A 57 -10.73 -10.29 17.37
CA PRO A 57 -11.30 -10.02 18.69
C PRO A 57 -11.20 -8.53 19.10
N CYS A 58 -10.87 -7.64 18.16
CA CYS A 58 -10.60 -6.22 18.39
C CYS A 58 -10.94 -5.41 17.13
N CYS A 59 -10.98 -4.08 17.26
CA CYS A 59 -11.33 -3.13 16.21
C CYS A 59 -10.24 -3.05 15.12
N LEU A 60 -10.38 -3.84 14.06
CA LEU A 60 -9.52 -3.70 12.88
C LEU A 60 -10.06 -2.56 12.02
N GLN A 61 -9.22 -1.54 11.81
CA GLN A 61 -9.54 -0.34 11.02
C GLN A 61 -9.60 -0.67 9.54
N GLN A 62 -10.50 -0.02 8.81
CA GLN A 62 -10.74 -0.24 7.38
C GLN A 62 -9.66 0.38 6.50
N GLY A 63 -9.54 -0.08 5.26
CA GLY A 63 -8.68 0.61 4.29
C GLY A 63 -7.27 0.03 4.17
N VAL A 64 -6.64 0.27 3.02
CA VAL A 64 -5.22 -0.06 2.81
C VAL A 64 -4.38 0.84 3.68
N MET A 65 -3.47 0.25 4.45
CA MET A 65 -2.64 1.00 5.38
C MET A 65 -1.25 1.22 4.83
N ILE A 66 -0.68 0.23 4.14
CA ILE A 66 0.69 0.29 3.61
C ILE A 66 0.73 -0.29 2.20
N ILE A 67 1.48 0.37 1.31
CA ILE A 67 1.85 -0.14 -0.01
C ILE A 67 3.37 -0.34 -0.09
N LYS A 68 3.78 -1.40 -0.78
CA LYS A 68 5.16 -1.81 -1.01
C LYS A 68 5.34 -2.28 -2.46
N ASP A 69 6.55 -2.16 -2.99
CA ASP A 69 6.97 -2.70 -4.29
C ASP A 69 6.00 -2.37 -5.44
N TYR A 70 5.42 -1.16 -5.43
CA TYR A 70 4.49 -0.74 -6.47
C TYR A 70 5.26 -0.33 -7.72
N MET A 71 5.12 -1.11 -8.78
CA MET A 71 5.86 -0.99 -10.03
C MET A 71 4.92 -1.13 -11.22
N ILE A 72 5.26 -0.40 -12.28
CA ILE A 72 4.64 -0.51 -13.60
C ILE A 72 5.77 -0.73 -14.60
N TYR A 73 5.67 -1.77 -15.41
CA TYR A 73 6.68 -2.09 -16.42
C TYR A 73 6.03 -2.68 -17.67
N LYS A 74 6.74 -2.58 -18.79
CA LYS A 74 6.29 -3.17 -20.06
C LYS A 74 6.55 -4.68 -20.04
N ASP A 75 5.61 -5.46 -20.54
CA ASP A 75 5.73 -6.92 -20.64
C ASP A 75 6.49 -7.30 -21.93
N ASP A 76 7.75 -6.90 -22.04
CA ASP A 76 8.62 -7.19 -23.19
C ASP A 76 9.89 -7.99 -22.79
N GLY A 77 9.90 -8.52 -21.57
CA GLY A 77 11.05 -9.20 -20.98
C GLY A 77 12.11 -8.25 -20.40
N SER A 78 11.99 -6.94 -20.61
CA SER A 78 12.77 -5.94 -19.88
C SER A 78 12.31 -5.88 -18.42
N LYS A 79 13.25 -5.65 -17.50
CA LYS A 79 12.95 -5.38 -16.09
C LYS A 79 13.02 -3.89 -15.77
N ASP A 80 13.12 -3.03 -16.80
CA ASP A 80 13.14 -1.58 -16.61
C ASP A 80 11.74 -1.07 -16.29
N PRO A 81 11.50 -0.56 -15.07
CA PRO A 81 10.20 -0.02 -14.73
C PRO A 81 9.94 1.31 -15.45
N LEU A 82 8.71 1.49 -15.92
CA LEU A 82 8.14 2.73 -16.44
C LEU A 82 7.77 3.68 -15.30
N PHE A 83 7.44 3.07 -14.16
CA PHE A 83 7.25 3.74 -12.89
C PHE A 83 7.68 2.80 -11.76
N THR A 84 8.43 3.35 -10.82
CA THR A 84 8.71 2.70 -9.54
C THR A 84 8.30 3.67 -8.46
N PHE A 85 7.32 3.26 -7.66
CA PHE A 85 7.09 3.92 -6.39
C PHE A 85 8.23 3.53 -5.44
N VAL A 86 9.18 4.45 -5.23
CA VAL A 86 10.34 4.20 -4.37
C VAL A 86 9.88 4.20 -2.90
N GLY A 87 9.69 3.01 -2.33
CA GLY A 87 9.50 2.84 -0.90
C GLY A 87 9.49 1.37 -0.50
N ASP A 88 10.19 1.03 0.58
CA ASP A 88 10.10 -0.30 1.19
C ASP A 88 8.67 -0.57 1.63
N ARG A 89 8.11 0.30 2.49
CA ARG A 89 6.77 0.21 3.05
C ARG A 89 6.32 1.64 3.32
N THR A 90 5.35 2.11 2.56
CA THR A 90 4.85 3.47 2.70
C THR A 90 3.43 3.44 3.21
N TRP A 91 3.18 4.19 4.28
CA TRP A 91 1.82 4.40 4.78
C TRP A 91 1.01 5.20 3.77
N VAL A 92 -0.25 4.79 3.58
CA VAL A 92 -1.18 5.39 2.62
C VAL A 92 -2.54 5.60 3.27
N ASN A 93 -3.48 6.19 2.54
CA ASN A 93 -4.87 6.34 3.00
C ASN A 93 -4.96 7.08 4.36
N GLY A 94 -4.06 8.04 4.59
CA GLY A 94 -3.92 8.83 5.81
C GLY A 94 -3.43 8.07 7.05
N TYR A 95 -3.10 6.77 6.94
CA TYR A 95 -2.50 6.02 8.03
C TYR A 95 -1.06 6.45 8.33
N ASP A 96 -0.64 6.24 9.56
CA ASP A 96 0.74 6.27 10.01
C ASP A 96 0.91 5.41 11.28
N ARG A 97 2.11 5.39 11.86
CA ARG A 97 2.40 4.62 13.06
C ARG A 97 1.63 5.09 14.31
N SER A 98 1.14 6.33 14.32
CA SER A 98 0.50 6.97 15.47
C SER A 98 -1.01 6.76 15.50
N ASN A 99 -1.63 6.44 14.34
CA ASN A 99 -3.07 6.33 14.23
C ASN A 99 -3.59 4.90 13.97
N ILE A 100 -2.71 3.89 13.93
CA ILE A 100 -3.12 2.48 13.94
C ILE A 100 -3.47 1.96 15.33
N LEU A 101 -4.34 0.96 15.39
CA LEU A 101 -4.74 0.25 16.59
C LEU A 101 -3.50 -0.26 17.34
N HIS A 102 -3.43 0.01 18.64
CA HIS A 102 -2.48 -0.64 19.51
C HIS A 102 -3.14 -1.82 20.22
N LYS A 103 -2.54 -3.01 20.13
CA LYS A 103 -3.06 -4.26 20.73
C LYS A 103 -3.40 -4.14 22.22
N ILE A 104 -2.76 -3.24 22.97
CA ILE A 104 -3.06 -3.03 24.40
C ILE A 104 -4.50 -2.62 24.63
N TYR A 105 -5.10 -1.89 23.67
CA TYR A 105 -6.49 -1.45 23.74
C TYR A 105 -7.48 -2.61 23.56
N CYS A 106 -7.08 -3.67 22.86
CA CYS A 106 -7.91 -4.85 22.65
C CYS A 106 -8.21 -5.64 23.94
N ASN A 107 -7.37 -5.50 24.95
CA ASN A 107 -7.57 -6.16 26.25
C ASN A 107 -8.44 -5.33 27.21
N ASN A 108 -8.86 -4.13 26.79
CA ASN A 108 -9.63 -3.22 27.62
C ASN A 108 -11.06 -3.13 27.09
N ASN A 109 -12.01 -3.77 27.79
CA ASN A 109 -13.44 -3.81 27.43
C ASN A 109 -14.13 -2.43 27.33
N SER A 110 -13.43 -1.34 27.67
CA SER A 110 -13.93 0.03 27.59
C SER A 110 -13.44 0.81 26.37
N PHE A 111 -12.60 0.23 25.52
CA PHE A 111 -12.07 0.92 24.35
C PHE A 111 -13.15 1.07 23.27
N ASN A 112 -13.41 2.31 22.85
CA ASN A 112 -14.37 2.61 21.79
C ASN A 112 -13.71 2.48 20.41
N CYS A 113 -14.12 1.48 19.63
CA CYS A 113 -13.66 1.29 18.25
C CYS A 113 -13.89 2.51 17.36
N ASP A 114 -14.99 3.24 17.57
CA ASP A 114 -15.37 4.37 16.72
C ASP A 114 -14.45 5.61 16.93
N SER A 115 -13.52 5.54 17.89
CA SER A 115 -12.51 6.58 18.11
C SER A 115 -11.24 6.39 17.28
N LEU A 116 -11.09 5.26 16.59
CA LEU A 116 -9.93 5.00 15.73
C LEU A 116 -10.04 5.79 14.44
N TYR A 117 -8.89 6.14 13.88
CA TYR A 117 -8.82 6.67 12.52
C TYR A 117 -9.29 5.58 11.55
N GLU A 118 -10.03 5.96 10.52
CA GLU A 118 -10.49 5.04 9.49
C GLU A 118 -10.09 5.64 8.15
N GLY A 119 -9.34 4.88 7.34
CA GLY A 119 -9.06 5.23 5.97
C GLY A 119 -10.28 5.06 5.08
N ASP A 120 -10.17 5.45 3.82
CA ASP A 120 -11.22 5.24 2.83
C ASP A 120 -11.35 3.75 2.48
N TYR A 121 -12.60 3.29 2.37
CA TYR A 121 -12.93 1.94 1.89
C TYR A 121 -12.58 1.74 0.41
N GLU A 122 -12.74 2.79 -0.40
CA GLU A 122 -12.27 2.83 -1.78
C GLU A 122 -11.05 3.74 -1.86
N TYR A 123 -9.87 3.14 -1.93
CA TYR A 123 -8.63 3.91 -2.00
C TYR A 123 -8.25 4.14 -3.47
N THR A 124 -8.19 5.41 -3.87
CA THR A 124 -7.76 5.83 -5.20
C THR A 124 -6.44 6.59 -5.13
N ARG A 125 -5.51 6.27 -6.03
CA ARG A 125 -4.25 6.97 -6.18
C ARG A 125 -3.97 7.25 -7.66
N LEU A 126 -3.38 8.41 -7.92
CA LEU A 126 -2.89 8.83 -9.23
C LEU A 126 -1.37 8.93 -9.19
N ASP A 127 -0.71 8.35 -10.18
CA ASP A 127 0.73 8.42 -10.34
C ASP A 127 1.13 8.77 -11.78
N SER A 128 2.24 9.49 -11.91
CA SER A 128 2.85 9.76 -13.20
C SER A 128 3.82 8.64 -13.59
N TYR A 129 3.84 8.26 -14.86
CA TYR A 129 4.73 7.21 -15.38
C TYR A 129 5.36 7.63 -16.72
N ASP A 130 6.52 7.03 -17.04
CA ASP A 130 7.23 7.29 -18.30
C ASP A 130 6.54 6.59 -19.48
N THR A 131 6.07 7.37 -20.45
CA THR A 131 5.41 6.88 -21.67
C THR A 131 6.37 6.69 -22.84
N SER A 132 7.62 7.15 -22.72
CA SER A 132 8.56 7.19 -23.85
C SER A 132 8.88 5.81 -24.45
N LYS A 133 8.70 4.75 -23.67
CA LYS A 133 8.93 3.35 -24.05
C LYS A 133 7.65 2.61 -24.46
N LEU A 134 6.50 3.30 -24.48
CA LEU A 134 5.20 2.70 -24.72
C LEU A 134 4.61 3.07 -26.07
N THR A 135 4.04 2.08 -26.72
CA THR A 135 3.19 2.20 -27.89
C THR A 135 1.80 1.70 -27.54
N ARG A 136 0.77 2.34 -28.10
CA ARG A 136 -0.62 1.91 -27.93
C ARG A 136 -0.76 0.43 -28.31
N GLY A 137 -1.28 -0.38 -27.40
CA GLY A 137 -1.41 -1.83 -27.54
C GLY A 137 -0.32 -2.66 -26.87
N ASP A 138 0.76 -2.03 -26.35
CA ASP A 138 1.77 -2.74 -25.54
C ASP A 138 1.13 -3.37 -24.31
N GLU A 139 1.60 -4.54 -23.90
CA GLU A 139 1.20 -5.15 -22.62
C GLU A 139 1.99 -4.52 -21.47
N ILE A 140 1.28 -4.13 -20.41
CA ILE A 140 1.84 -3.52 -19.21
C ILE A 140 1.59 -4.44 -18.04
N ILE A 141 2.61 -4.65 -17.21
CA ILE A 141 2.44 -5.29 -15.92
C ILE A 141 2.40 -4.24 -14.82
N VAL A 142 1.40 -4.37 -13.96
CA VAL A 142 1.29 -3.62 -12.71
C VAL A 142 1.39 -4.59 -11.55
N SER A 143 2.37 -4.37 -10.67
CA SER A 143 2.57 -5.19 -9.48
C SER A 143 2.64 -4.29 -8.25
N LEU A 144 2.03 -4.72 -7.15
CA LEU A 144 2.22 -4.08 -5.85
C LEU A 144 2.02 -5.09 -4.72
N THR A 145 2.48 -4.74 -3.54
CA THR A 145 2.12 -5.38 -2.27
C THR A 145 1.29 -4.42 -1.44
N THR A 146 0.16 -4.88 -0.92
CA THR A 146 -0.71 -4.11 -0.03
C THR A 146 -0.77 -4.76 1.34
N TYR A 147 -0.87 -3.93 2.38
CA TYR A 147 -1.10 -4.40 3.74
C TYR A 147 -2.27 -3.67 4.38
N SER A 148 -3.12 -4.46 5.02
CA SER A 148 -4.38 -4.03 5.65
C SER A 148 -4.57 -4.70 7.00
N HIS A 149 -5.50 -4.15 7.79
CA HIS A 149 -5.73 -4.57 9.18
C HIS A 149 -4.41 -4.63 9.98
N CYS A 150 -3.62 -3.57 9.87
CA CYS A 150 -2.37 -3.45 10.61
C CYS A 150 -2.63 -2.91 12.02
N TYR A 151 -1.92 -3.47 13.00
CA TYR A 151 -1.95 -3.02 14.38
C TYR A 151 -0.56 -3.09 15.00
N TYR A 152 -0.36 -2.36 16.09
CA TYR A 152 0.90 -2.33 16.81
C TYR A 152 0.88 -3.26 18.02
N SER A 153 1.86 -4.17 18.07
CA SER A 153 2.08 -5.10 19.18
C SER A 153 3.58 -5.39 19.31
N SER A 154 4.32 -4.44 19.88
CA SER A 154 5.81 -4.40 19.89
C SER A 154 6.44 -4.19 18.50
N GLU A 155 5.77 -4.66 17.46
CA GLU A 155 6.04 -4.46 16.04
C GLU A 155 4.75 -4.14 15.29
N THR A 156 4.86 -3.65 14.05
CA THR A 156 3.68 -3.50 13.18
C THR A 156 3.30 -4.86 12.62
N ILE A 157 2.10 -5.32 12.92
CA ILE A 157 1.58 -6.61 12.44
C ILE A 157 0.39 -6.34 11.52
N CYS A 158 0.46 -6.79 10.27
CA CYS A 158 -0.63 -6.69 9.30
C CYS A 158 -1.26 -8.05 9.06
N LEU A 159 -2.58 -8.16 9.25
CA LEU A 159 -3.31 -9.40 9.05
C LEU A 159 -3.59 -9.69 7.58
N GLY A 160 -3.73 -8.64 6.77
CA GLY A 160 -3.85 -8.75 5.32
C GLY A 160 -2.55 -8.39 4.62
N SER A 161 -2.12 -9.26 3.71
CA SER A 161 -1.03 -9.07 2.77
C SER A 161 -1.47 -9.63 1.42
N CYS A 162 -1.49 -8.78 0.39
CA CYS A 162 -1.83 -9.18 -0.98
C CYS A 162 -0.75 -8.68 -1.94
N ASN A 163 -0.35 -9.54 -2.87
CA ASN A 163 0.64 -9.24 -3.91
C ASN A 163 0.01 -9.34 -5.31
N PRO A 164 -0.97 -8.49 -5.64
CA PRO A 164 -1.63 -8.61 -6.93
C PRO A 164 -0.69 -8.21 -8.09
N VAL A 165 -0.80 -8.94 -9.20
CA VAL A 165 -0.06 -8.71 -10.44
C VAL A 165 -1.06 -8.72 -11.59
N PHE A 166 -1.02 -7.70 -12.45
CA PHE A 166 -1.97 -7.54 -13.56
C PHE A 166 -1.26 -7.30 -14.85
N HIS A 167 -1.82 -7.85 -15.92
CA HIS A 167 -1.42 -7.56 -17.30
C HIS A 167 -2.55 -6.74 -17.93
N ILE A 168 -2.24 -5.52 -18.36
CA ILE A 168 -3.20 -4.56 -18.86
C ILE A 168 -2.65 -4.02 -20.18
N PRO A 169 -3.42 -4.07 -21.28
CA PRO A 169 -2.95 -3.48 -22.52
C PRO A 169 -2.98 -1.95 -22.43
N TYR A 170 -1.95 -1.31 -22.97
CA TYR A 170 -1.76 0.13 -22.95
C TYR A 170 -2.65 0.84 -23.96
N PHE A 171 -3.79 1.33 -23.50
CA PHE A 171 -4.73 2.10 -24.32
C PHE A 171 -5.16 3.37 -23.57
N PRO A 172 -4.27 4.37 -23.40
CA PRO A 172 -4.69 5.63 -22.81
C PRO A 172 -5.76 6.28 -23.69
N PRO A 173 -6.72 6.99 -23.09
CA PRO A 173 -7.64 7.85 -23.82
C PRO A 173 -6.85 8.80 -24.71
N ILE A 174 -7.33 8.99 -25.95
CA ILE A 174 -6.73 9.97 -26.84
C ILE A 174 -7.03 11.33 -26.22
N ASN A 175 -5.99 12.12 -25.91
CA ASN A 175 -6.17 13.49 -25.44
C ASN A 175 -7.03 14.24 -26.46
N SER A 176 -8.28 14.56 -26.11
CA SER A 176 -9.18 15.39 -26.92
C SER A 176 -8.85 16.88 -26.84
N SER A 177 -7.62 17.25 -26.47
CA SER A 177 -7.18 18.63 -26.23
C SER A 177 -6.11 19.13 -27.19
N LEU A 178 -6.09 18.65 -28.44
CA LEU A 178 -5.31 19.22 -29.55
C LEU A 178 -6.12 19.23 -30.86
N SER A 179 -7.37 19.67 -30.76
CA SER A 179 -8.14 20.15 -31.91
C SER A 179 -8.86 21.42 -31.48
N ASP A 180 -8.10 22.52 -31.45
CA ASP A 180 -8.42 23.83 -32.06
C ASP A 180 -7.30 24.85 -31.77
#